data_AF-A0A9D3W0B8-F1
#
_entry.id   AF-A0A9D3W0B8-F1
#
_cell.length_a   1.000
_cell.length_b   1.000
_cell.length_c   1.000
_cell.angle_alpha   90.00
_cell.angle_beta   90.00
_cell.angle_gamma   90.00
#
_symmetry.space_group_name_H-M   'P 1'
#
loop_
_entity.id
_entity.type
_entity.pdbx_description
1 polymer ?
#
loop_
_entity_poly.entity_id
_entity_poly.type
_entity_poly.pdbx_seq_one_letter_code
_entity_poly.pdbx_strand_id
1 'polypeptide(L)' 'MLPILYPPLKRPPGRPAKVRRKDPDEPQTTERLSKRGVEMRCSKCKRIGYNKRSCKEEVGQNIPVKRHQVGIPTQQ' A
#
# COMPACT_ATOMS: atom_id res chain seq x y z
N MET A 1 -2.03 3.97 41.67
CA MET A 1 -1.77 5.26 41.01
C MET A 1 -1.31 4.97 39.59
N LEU A 2 -1.88 5.64 38.58
CA LEU A 2 -1.43 5.49 37.19
C LEU A 2 -0.08 6.21 37.00
N PRO A 3 0.89 5.64 36.26
CA PRO A 3 2.15 6.33 35.96
C PRO A 3 1.89 7.56 35.09
N ILE A 4 2.46 8.70 35.47
CA ILE A 4 2.43 9.91 34.64
C ILE A 4 3.42 9.70 33.48
N LEU A 5 2.91 9.56 32.27
CA LEU A 5 3.72 9.53 31.06
C LEU A 5 4.01 10.96 30.59
N TYR A 6 5.24 11.23 30.23
CA TYR A 6 5.63 12.50 29.61
C TYR A 6 4.97 12.66 28.23
N PRO A 7 4.68 13.90 27.80
CA PRO A 7 4.10 14.15 26.50
C PRO A 7 5.05 13.67 25.39
N PRO A 8 4.52 13.11 24.29
CA PRO A 8 5.34 12.71 23.15
C PRO A 8 6.09 13.92 22.56
N LEU A 9 7.41 13.81 22.44
CA LEU A 9 8.23 14.83 21.78
C LEU A 9 7.87 14.89 20.29
N LYS A 10 7.25 15.98 19.85
CA LYS A 10 6.94 16.24 18.44
C LYS A 10 8.06 17.05 17.81
N ARG A 11 8.33 16.81 16.52
CA ARG A 11 9.25 17.65 15.74
C ARG A 11 8.55 18.99 15.44
N PRO A 12 9.26 20.14 15.56
CA PRO A 12 8.67 21.42 15.22
C PRO A 12 8.32 21.50 13.72
N PRO A 13 7.26 22.23 13.36
CA PRO A 13 6.92 22.50 11.96
C PRO A 13 8.10 23.19 11.27
N GLY A 14 8.40 22.77 10.03
CA GLY A 14 9.52 23.31 9.25
C GLY A 14 10.87 22.61 9.47
N ARG A 15 11.02 21.73 10.48
CA ARG A 15 12.25 20.91 10.60
C ARG A 15 12.26 19.80 9.53
N PRO A 16 13.25 19.76 8.62
CA PRO A 16 13.35 18.69 7.64
C PRO A 16 13.46 17.32 8.32
N ALA A 17 12.77 16.32 7.76
CA ALA A 17 12.94 14.95 8.21
C ALA A 17 14.36 14.47 7.84
N LYS A 18 15.06 13.85 8.79
CA LYS A 18 16.30 13.13 8.48
C LYS A 18 15.92 11.91 7.62
N VAL A 19 16.27 11.95 6.34
CA VAL A 19 16.10 10.80 5.44
C VAL A 19 17.16 9.76 5.81
N ARG A 20 16.76 8.47 5.85
CA ARG A 20 17.69 7.35 6.05
C ARG A 20 18.66 7.28 4.86
N ARG A 21 19.95 7.00 5.12
CA ARG A 21 20.90 6.66 4.04
C ARG A 21 20.51 5.30 3.47
N LYS A 22 20.37 5.22 2.15
CA LYS A 22 20.15 3.96 1.44
C LYS A 22 21.48 3.20 1.34
N ASP A 23 21.42 1.89 1.51
CA ASP A 23 22.55 0.99 1.24
C ASP A 23 22.81 0.93 -0.27
N PRO A 24 24.05 0.63 -0.72
CA PRO A 24 24.40 0.61 -2.14
C PRO A 24 23.57 -0.40 -2.96
N ASP A 25 23.13 -1.49 -2.33
CA ASP A 25 22.31 -2.54 -2.95
C ASP A 25 20.79 -2.25 -2.90
N GLU A 26 20.36 -1.15 -2.28
CA GLU A 26 18.94 -0.84 -2.19
C GLU A 26 18.40 -0.38 -3.56
N PRO A 27 17.36 -1.04 -4.12
CA PRO A 27 16.83 -0.64 -5.41
C PRO A 27 16.29 0.79 -5.34
N GLN A 28 16.91 1.68 -6.12
CA GLN A 28 16.41 3.03 -6.29
C GLN A 28 15.22 2.98 -7.25
N THR A 29 14.02 2.79 -6.71
CA THR A 29 12.77 2.84 -7.48
C THR A 29 12.55 4.27 -7.98
N THR A 30 13.22 4.65 -9.07
CA THR A 30 13.06 5.94 -9.75
C THR A 30 11.75 6.00 -10.53
N GLU A 31 11.25 4.84 -10.94
CA GLU A 31 10.08 4.73 -11.80
C GLU A 31 8.81 4.50 -10.96
N ARG A 32 8.03 5.57 -10.77
CA ARG A 32 6.65 5.42 -10.33
C ARG A 32 5.86 4.93 -11.54
N LEU A 33 5.50 3.64 -11.55
CA LEU A 33 4.64 3.09 -12.60
C LEU A 33 3.36 3.94 -12.73
N SER A 34 3.18 4.55 -13.89
CA SER A 34 2.01 5.36 -14.19
C SER A 34 0.79 4.46 -14.32
N LYS A 35 -0.33 4.85 -13.70
CA LYS A 35 -1.63 4.18 -13.89
C LYS A 35 -2.35 4.70 -15.13
N ARG A 36 -1.74 5.59 -15.92
CA ARG A 36 -2.34 6.17 -17.14
C ARG A 36 -2.58 5.05 -18.15
N GLY A 37 -3.82 4.95 -18.64
CA GLY A 37 -4.22 3.91 -19.60
C GLY A 37 -4.64 2.57 -18.99
N VAL A 38 -4.55 2.40 -17.66
CA VAL A 38 -5.06 1.18 -17.01
C VAL A 38 -6.57 1.32 -16.78
N GLU A 39 -7.34 0.40 -17.36
CA GLU A 39 -8.78 0.32 -17.11
C GLU A 39 -9.09 -0.15 -15.68
N MET A 40 -9.78 0.71 -14.93
CA MET A 40 -10.20 0.36 -13.57
C MET A 40 -11.45 -0.53 -13.62
N ARG A 41 -11.26 -1.82 -13.31
CA ARG A 41 -12.32 -2.82 -13.23
C ARG A 41 -12.73 -3.09 -11.79
N CYS A 42 -14.03 -3.07 -11.51
CA CYS A 42 -14.55 -3.46 -10.21
C CYS A 42 -14.30 -4.95 -9.94
N SER A 43 -13.69 -5.28 -8.80
CA SER A 43 -13.42 -6.68 -8.47
C SER A 43 -14.67 -7.50 -8.12
N LYS A 44 -15.77 -6.85 -7.70
CA LYS A 44 -17.08 -7.49 -7.41
C LYS A 44 -17.83 -7.87 -8.69
N CYS A 45 -18.15 -6.89 -9.53
CA CYS A 45 -19.04 -7.04 -10.69
C CYS A 45 -18.32 -7.08 -12.05
N LYS A 46 -16.99 -6.94 -12.06
CA LYS A 46 -16.13 -6.96 -13.25
C LYS A 46 -16.45 -5.89 -14.31
N ARG A 47 -17.27 -4.87 -14.00
CA ARG A 47 -17.54 -3.70 -14.85
C ARG A 47 -16.46 -2.63 -14.73
N ILE A 48 -16.28 -1.84 -15.79
CA ILE A 48 -15.27 -0.78 -15.88
C ILE A 48 -15.86 0.55 -15.39
N GLY A 49 -15.01 1.45 -14.89
CA GLY A 49 -15.39 2.83 -14.54
C GLY A 49 -15.61 3.08 -13.05
N TYR A 50 -15.61 2.04 -12.23
CA TYR A 50 -15.69 2.15 -10.78
C TYR A 50 -14.95 1.00 -10.09
N ASN A 51 -14.61 1.20 -8.82
CA ASN A 51 -13.96 0.21 -7.99
C ASN A 51 -14.97 -0.46 -7.03
N LYS A 52 -14.50 -1.44 -6.25
CA LYS A 52 -15.32 -2.18 -5.28
C LYS A 52 -16.02 -1.30 -4.23
N ARG A 53 -15.47 -0.12 -3.90
CA ARG A 53 -16.04 0.79 -2.88
C ARG A 53 -17.31 1.49 -3.38
N SER A 54 -17.33 1.89 -4.65
CA SER A 54 -18.48 2.57 -5.27
C SER A 54 -19.44 1.62 -6.00
N CYS A 55 -19.24 0.31 -5.84
CA CYS A 55 -20.07 -0.71 -6.47
C CYS A 55 -21.42 -0.81 -5.75
N LYS A 56 -22.50 -0.50 -6.48
CA LYS A 56 -23.89 -0.59 -5.99
C LYS A 56 -24.49 -1.99 -6.05
N GLU A 57 -23.79 -2.96 -6.64
CA GLU A 57 -24.25 -4.34 -6.71
C GLU A 57 -23.91 -5.09 -5.41
N GLU A 58 -24.92 -5.72 -4.82
CA GLU A 58 -24.78 -6.66 -3.72
C GLU A 58 -24.38 -8.05 -4.24
N VAL A 59 -23.17 -8.18 -4.78
CA VAL A 59 -22.64 -9.51 -5.11
C VAL A 59 -22.07 -10.13 -3.83
N GLY A 60 -22.93 -10.81 -3.08
CA GLY A 60 -22.65 -11.48 -1.82
C GLY A 60 -21.82 -12.76 -1.98
N GLN A 61 -20.63 -12.70 -2.58
CA GLN A 61 -19.75 -13.87 -2.66
C GLN A 61 -18.28 -13.50 -2.39
N ASN A 62 -17.71 -14.16 -1.39
CA ASN A 62 -16.26 -14.26 -1.18
C ASN A 62 -15.66 -15.04 -2.35
N ILE A 63 -15.40 -14.37 -3.47
CA ILE A 63 -14.62 -14.99 -4.55
C ILE A 63 -13.18 -15.17 -4.04
N PRO A 64 -12.66 -16.41 -3.96
CA PRO A 64 -11.27 -16.63 -3.56
C PRO A 64 -10.36 -16.05 -4.64
N VAL A 65 -9.81 -14.87 -4.37
CA VAL A 65 -8.72 -14.31 -5.19
C VAL A 65 -7.49 -15.15 -4.95
N LYS A 66 -7.01 -15.86 -5.98
CA LYS A 66 -5.72 -16.54 -5.96
C LYS A 66 -4.64 -15.48 -5.69
N ARG A 67 -4.11 -15.47 -4.47
CA ARG A 67 -2.93 -14.65 -4.14
C ARG A 67 -1.75 -15.28 -4.85
N HIS A 68 -0.99 -14.49 -5.60
CA HIS A 68 0.32 -14.95 -6.09
C HIS A 68 1.20 -15.16 -4.87
N GLN A 69 1.67 -16.39 -4.66
CA GLN A 69 2.69 -16.66 -3.65
C GLN A 69 3.99 -16.07 -4.19
N VAL A 70 4.50 -15.03 -3.53
CA VAL A 70 5.84 -14.51 -3.80
C VAL A 70 6.79 -15.53 -3.18
N GLY A 71 7.37 -16.40 -4.01
CA GLY A 71 8.33 -17.40 -3.56
C GLY A 71 9.51 -16.72 -2.88
N ILE A 72 9.80 -17.13 -1.64
CA ILE A 72 11.03 -16.79 -0.94
C ILE A 72 12.15 -17.59 -1.65
N PRO A 73 13.20 -16.96 -2.22
CA PRO A 73 14.32 -17.72 -2.75
C PRO A 73 15.11 -18.31 -1.58
N THR A 74 15.06 -19.62 -1.42
CA THR A 74 15.97 -20.36 -0.53
C THR A 74 17.37 -20.33 -1.13
N GLN A 75 18.32 -19.77 -0.38
CA GLN A 75 19.75 -19.83 -0.71
C GLN A 75 20.25 -21.28 -0.47
N GLN A 76 21.09 -21.74 -1.39
CA GLN A 76 21.75 -23.06 -1.36
C GLN A 76 22.90 -23.09 -0.37
#